data_AF-A0A832RAN6-F1
#
_entry.id   AF-A0A832RAN6-F1
#
_cell.length_a   1.000
_cell.length_b   1.000
_cell.length_c   1.000
_cell.angle_alpha   90.00
_cell.angle_beta   90.00
_cell.angle_gamma   90.00
#
_symmetry.space_group_name_H-M   'P 1'
#
loop_
_entity.id
_entity.type
_entity.pdbx_description
1 polymer ?
#
loop_
_entity_poly.entity_id
_entity_poly.type
_entity_poly.pdbx_seq_one_letter_code
_entity_poly.pdbx_strand_id
1 'polypeptide(L)'
;MPVDETGFPAIFLPDFGTPLVRATASRIKSTVSDAIWGSLIIVDASKLENVDWPQLADYLAMVTLAQINPNGRPAGTDSILSLFSAAEPPGSLTELDRIYLRSLYEMDTMMLPYTQRGVFSNMMVRVHNRMEE
;
A
#
# COMPACT_ATOMS: atom_id res chain seq x y z
N MET A 1 -6.59 10.67 -15.61
CA MET A 1 -7.40 9.68 -14.86
C MET A 1 -6.96 8.31 -15.33
N PRO A 2 -6.69 7.34 -14.43
CA PRO A 2 -6.35 5.99 -14.86
C PRO A 2 -7.57 5.36 -15.56
N VAL A 3 -7.37 5.01 -16.83
CA VAL A 3 -8.36 4.39 -17.72
C VAL A 3 -7.81 3.06 -18.21
N ASP A 4 -8.70 2.13 -18.55
CA ASP A 4 -8.28 0.89 -19.20
C ASP A 4 -7.86 1.12 -20.67
N GLU A 5 -7.46 0.05 -21.35
CA GLU A 5 -7.05 0.08 -22.76
C GLU A 5 -8.15 0.56 -23.74
N THR A 6 -9.39 0.67 -23.27
CA THR A 6 -10.56 1.15 -24.04
C THR A 6 -11.04 2.54 -23.62
N GLY A 7 -10.39 3.17 -22.64
CA GLY A 7 -10.70 4.52 -22.18
C GLY A 7 -11.76 4.59 -21.07
N PHE A 8 -12.22 3.46 -20.52
CA PHE A 8 -13.14 3.46 -19.39
C PHE A 8 -12.40 3.67 -18.06
N PRO A 9 -13.02 4.34 -17.06
CA PRO A 9 -12.41 4.48 -15.74
C PRO A 9 -12.06 3.14 -15.11
N ALA A 10 -10.78 2.95 -14.75
CA ALA A 10 -10.28 1.72 -14.12
C ALA A 10 -10.28 1.80 -12.57
N ILE A 11 -10.71 2.93 -12.01
CA ILE A 11 -10.77 3.17 -10.56
C ILE A 11 -12.20 3.49 -10.13
N PHE A 12 -12.50 3.24 -8.85
CA PHE A 12 -13.79 3.60 -8.27
C PHE A 12 -13.99 5.12 -8.30
N LEU A 13 -15.11 5.55 -8.86
CA LEU A 13 -15.59 6.93 -8.79
C LEU A 13 -17.00 6.90 -8.19
N PRO A 14 -17.30 7.80 -7.23
CA PRO A 14 -18.58 7.80 -6.51
C PRO A 14 -19.82 7.75 -7.42
N ASP A 15 -19.74 8.40 -8.59
CA ASP A 15 -20.86 8.55 -9.52
C ASP A 15 -20.84 7.56 -10.71
N PHE A 16 -19.79 6.75 -10.87
CA PHE A 16 -19.60 5.88 -12.05
C PHE A 16 -19.74 4.38 -11.76
N GLY A 17 -20.10 4.00 -10.53
CA GLY A 17 -20.27 2.61 -10.14
C GLY A 17 -18.95 1.83 -10.04
N THR A 18 -19.04 0.51 -9.91
CA THR A 18 -17.85 -0.36 -9.82
C THR A 18 -17.14 -0.41 -11.17
N PRO A 19 -15.83 -0.07 -11.24
CA PRO A 19 -15.07 -0.14 -12.49
C PRO A 19 -15.04 -1.58 -13.03
N LEU A 20 -15.25 -1.73 -14.34
CA LEU A 20 -15.19 -3.00 -15.04
C LEU A 20 -13.97 -2.99 -15.95
N VAL A 21 -12.99 -3.85 -15.68
CA VAL A 21 -11.81 -4.02 -16.52
C VAL A 21 -11.97 -5.29 -17.35
N ARG A 22 -11.90 -5.18 -18.68
CA ARG A 22 -11.92 -6.35 -19.57
C ARG A 22 -10.58 -7.07 -19.45
N ALA A 23 -10.61 -8.25 -18.85
CA ALA A 23 -9.45 -9.11 -18.70
C ALA A 23 -9.59 -10.35 -19.60
N THR A 24 -8.47 -10.85 -20.14
CA THR A 24 -8.47 -12.18 -20.77
C THR A 24 -8.44 -13.24 -19.68
N ALA A 25 -9.35 -14.22 -19.77
CA ALA A 25 -9.43 -15.32 -18.82
C ALA A 25 -8.14 -16.16 -18.88
N SER A 26 -7.41 -16.18 -17.77
CA SER A 26 -6.22 -17.02 -17.59
C SER A 26 -6.27 -17.65 -16.21
N ARG A 27 -5.90 -18.94 -16.14
CA ARG A 27 -5.86 -19.73 -14.90
C ARG A 27 -4.48 -19.70 -14.23
N ILE A 28 -3.48 -19.11 -14.89
CA ILE A 28 -2.08 -19.11 -14.46
C ILE A 28 -1.64 -17.72 -14.00
N LYS A 29 -2.08 -16.67 -14.71
CA LYS A 29 -1.73 -15.27 -14.42
C LYS A 29 -2.93 -14.35 -14.67
N SER A 30 -3.11 -13.36 -13.81
CA SER A 30 -3.96 -12.20 -14.07
C SER A 30 -3.40 -11.41 -15.25
N THR A 31 -4.29 -10.97 -16.15
CA THR A 31 -3.96 -9.99 -17.20
C THR A 31 -4.17 -8.55 -16.74
N VAL A 32 -4.64 -8.37 -15.50
CA VAL A 32 -4.80 -7.07 -14.84
C VAL A 32 -3.76 -6.97 -13.74
N SER A 33 -3.01 -5.87 -13.72
CA SER A 33 -2.03 -5.54 -12.70
C SER A 33 -2.14 -4.06 -12.33
N ASP A 34 -1.95 -3.75 -11.05
CA ASP A 34 -1.85 -2.37 -10.60
C ASP A 34 -0.43 -1.83 -10.81
N ALA A 35 -0.35 -0.60 -11.32
CA ALA A 35 0.91 0.12 -11.48
C ALA A 35 0.76 1.54 -10.94
N ILE A 36 1.66 1.94 -10.04
CA ILE A 36 1.73 3.31 -9.53
C ILE A 36 2.57 4.13 -10.51
N TRP A 37 1.94 5.04 -11.23
CA TRP A 37 2.63 5.96 -12.15
C TRP A 37 3.15 7.21 -11.46
N GLY A 38 2.52 7.61 -10.35
CA GLY A 38 2.88 8.75 -9.53
C GLY A 38 1.86 9.01 -8.44
N SER A 39 2.25 9.75 -7.41
CA SER A 39 1.37 10.17 -6.33
C SER A 39 1.55 11.66 -6.05
N LEU A 40 0.44 12.39 -5.89
CA LEU A 40 0.42 13.78 -5.47
C LEU A 40 -0.25 13.85 -4.10
N ILE A 41 0.49 14.34 -3.11
CA ILE A 41 0.01 14.48 -1.74
C ILE A 41 -0.01 15.96 -1.37
N ILE A 42 -1.12 16.41 -0.80
CA ILE A 42 -1.24 17.75 -0.23
C ILE A 42 -1.32 17.59 1.29
N VAL A 43 -0.39 18.21 2.00
CA VAL A 43 -0.32 18.17 3.46
C VAL A 43 -0.64 19.56 4.02
N ASP A 44 -1.53 19.60 5.00
CA ASP A 44 -1.76 20.79 5.81
C ASP A 44 -0.75 20.79 6.97
N ALA A 45 0.36 21.51 6.77
CA ALA A 45 1.45 21.56 7.75
C ALA A 45 1.03 22.15 9.11
N SER A 46 -0.06 22.91 9.16
CA SER A 46 -0.57 23.48 10.42
C SER A 46 -1.13 22.43 11.38
N LYS A 47 -1.42 21.23 10.88
CA LYS A 47 -2.00 20.11 11.63
C LYS A 47 -1.00 19.02 12.01
N LEU A 48 0.30 19.25 11.78
CA LEU A 48 1.34 18.27 12.08
C LEU A 48 1.69 18.18 13.58
N GLU A 49 1.24 19.14 14.40
CA GLU A 49 1.50 19.18 15.85
C GLU A 49 2.98 18.93 16.18
N ASN A 50 3.30 17.77 16.79
CA ASN A 50 4.65 17.37 17.22
C ASN A 50 5.30 16.33 16.28
N VAL A 51 4.79 16.17 15.06
CA VAL A 51 5.35 15.25 14.07
C VAL A 51 6.51 15.90 13.34
N ASP A 52 7.68 15.28 13.41
CA ASP A 52 8.85 15.75 12.69
C ASP A 52 8.79 15.39 11.19
N TRP A 53 9.44 16.20 10.36
CA TRP A 53 9.49 15.98 8.91
C TRP A 53 9.96 14.60 8.47
N PRO A 54 10.98 13.97 9.09
CA PRO A 54 11.36 12.60 8.75
C PRO A 54 10.26 11.57 9.02
N GLN A 55 9.56 11.69 10.15
CA GLN A 55 8.44 10.80 10.49
C GLN A 55 7.29 10.95 9.49
N LEU A 56 6.98 12.19 9.10
CA LEU A 56 5.98 12.44 8.07
C LEU A 56 6.41 11.84 6.72
N ALA A 57 7.67 11.98 6.32
CA ALA A 57 8.18 11.41 5.08
C ALA A 57 8.04 9.88 5.06
N ASP A 58 8.38 9.20 6.16
CA ASP A 58 8.24 7.75 6.31
C ASP A 58 6.77 7.32 6.29
N TYR A 59 5.88 8.06 6.95
CA TYR A 59 4.43 7.81 6.90
C TYR A 59 3.89 7.96 5.47
N LEU A 60 4.25 9.03 4.76
CA LEU A 60 3.82 9.27 3.39
C LEU A 60 4.39 8.23 2.43
N ALA A 61 5.62 7.77 2.65
CA ALA A 61 6.19 6.66 1.89
C ALA A 61 5.34 5.40 2.04
N MET A 62 4.93 5.05 3.26
CA MET A 62 4.03 3.90 3.49
C MET A 62 2.67 4.09 2.83
N VAL A 63 2.01 5.22 3.05
CA VAL A 63 0.68 5.50 2.46
C VAL A 63 0.71 5.42 0.94
N THR A 64 1.76 5.94 0.31
CA THR A 64 1.86 5.99 -1.15
C THR A 64 2.29 4.66 -1.77
N LEU A 65 3.38 4.07 -1.28
CA LEU A 65 3.95 2.87 -1.86
C LEU A 65 3.06 1.64 -1.64
N ALA A 66 2.39 1.58 -0.48
CA ALA A 66 1.43 0.52 -0.18
C ALA A 66 -0.03 0.85 -0.53
N GLN A 67 -0.31 2.05 -1.06
CA GLN A 67 -1.66 2.52 -1.40
C GLN A 67 -2.67 2.35 -0.25
N ILE A 68 -2.23 2.63 0.98
CA ILE A 68 -3.04 2.46 2.19
C ILE A 68 -4.03 3.61 2.32
N ASN A 69 -5.26 3.32 2.73
CA ASN A 69 -6.23 4.36 3.07
C ASN A 69 -5.80 5.07 4.37
N PRO A 70 -5.41 6.35 4.33
CA PRO A 70 -4.92 7.08 5.51
C PRO A 70 -6.03 7.34 6.55
N ASN A 71 -7.30 7.28 6.15
CA ASN A 71 -8.45 7.36 7.08
C ASN A 71 -8.75 6.02 7.74
N GLY A 72 -8.01 4.96 7.38
CA GLY A 72 -8.02 3.71 8.11
C GLY A 72 -7.55 3.94 9.55
N ARG A 73 -7.99 3.08 10.47
CA ARG A 73 -7.52 3.08 11.86
C ARG A 73 -6.53 1.93 12.05
N PRO A 74 -5.24 2.10 11.78
CA PRO A 74 -4.20 1.11 12.07
C PRO A 74 -3.91 1.12 13.58
N ALA A 75 -4.89 0.74 14.40
CA ALA A 75 -4.71 0.71 15.84
C ALA A 75 -3.94 -0.56 16.25
N GLY A 76 -2.95 -0.40 17.12
CA GLY A 76 -2.31 -1.51 17.85
C GLY A 76 -1.21 -2.27 17.11
N THR A 77 -0.57 -1.66 16.09
CA THR A 77 0.58 -2.24 15.39
C THR A 77 1.81 -1.35 15.51
N ASP A 78 2.98 -1.95 15.70
CA ASP A 78 4.28 -1.27 15.68
C ASP A 78 4.63 -0.88 14.23
N SER A 79 4.03 0.21 13.75
CA SER A 79 4.11 0.71 12.38
C SER A 79 4.05 2.22 12.37
N ILE A 80 4.80 2.84 11.45
CA ILE A 80 4.73 4.29 11.19
C ILE A 80 3.30 4.76 10.89
N LEU A 81 2.42 3.88 10.42
CA LEU A 81 1.02 4.20 10.16
C LEU A 81 0.25 4.65 11.42
N SER A 82 0.77 4.33 12.60
CA SER A 82 0.22 4.76 13.89
C SER A 82 0.64 6.18 14.30
N LEU A 83 1.46 6.88 13.50
CA LEU A 83 2.05 8.20 13.78
C LEU A 83 1.09 9.24 14.39
N PHE A 84 -0.16 9.30 13.91
CA PHE A 84 -1.15 10.29 14.36
C PHE A 84 -2.12 9.76 15.43
N SER A 85 -1.94 8.52 15.90
CA SER A 85 -2.91 7.85 16.80
C SER A 85 -2.28 7.17 18.01
N ALA A 86 -0.97 6.90 17.98
CA ALA A 86 -0.24 6.29 19.09
C ALA A 86 0.07 7.33 20.18
N ALA A 87 0.08 6.89 21.44
CA ALA A 87 0.56 7.69 22.56
C ALA A 87 2.07 7.96 22.47
N GLU A 88 2.81 6.97 21.94
CA GLU A 88 4.24 7.06 21.64
C GLU A 88 4.42 6.72 20.16
N PRO A 89 4.49 7.73 19.27
CA PRO A 89 4.57 7.50 17.83
C PRO A 89 5.97 7.00 17.42
N PRO A 90 6.07 6.11 16.42
CA PRO A 90 7.37 5.66 15.91
C PRO A 90 8.21 6.81 15.36
N GLY A 91 9.52 6.77 15.61
CA GLY A 91 10.46 7.78 15.12
C GLY A 91 10.84 7.65 13.64
N SER A 92 10.56 6.49 13.02
CA SER A 92 10.86 6.19 11.62
C SER A 92 10.09 4.94 11.17
N LEU A 93 10.28 4.49 9.93
CA LEU A 93 9.83 3.17 9.48
C LEU A 93 10.22 2.09 10.48
N THR A 94 9.25 1.30 10.92
CA THR A 94 9.48 0.16 11.81
C THR A 94 9.99 -1.05 11.02
N GLU A 95 10.38 -2.11 11.72
CA GLU A 95 10.75 -3.36 11.07
C GLU A 95 9.56 -3.94 10.28
N LEU A 96 8.37 -3.90 10.88
CA LEU A 96 7.12 -4.34 10.26
C LEU A 96 6.88 -3.61 8.93
N ASP A 97 7.07 -2.29 8.89
CA ASP A 97 6.90 -1.47 7.69
C ASP A 97 7.86 -1.89 6.57
N ARG A 98 9.14 -2.11 6.92
CA ARG A 98 10.17 -2.55 5.97
C ARG A 98 9.88 -3.94 5.40
N ILE A 99 9.50 -4.89 6.25
CA ILE A 99 9.13 -6.25 5.83
C ILE A 99 7.90 -6.19 4.92
N TYR A 100 6.90 -5.40 5.29
CA TYR A 100 5.68 -5.23 4.50
C TYR A 100 5.99 -4.70 3.10
N LEU A 101 6.70 -3.57 2.99
CA LEU A 101 7.04 -2.97 1.70
C LEU A 101 7.88 -3.91 0.84
N ARG A 102 8.93 -4.52 1.40
CA ARG A 102 9.76 -5.46 0.63
C ARG A 102 8.94 -6.65 0.14
N SER A 103 8.06 -7.20 0.98
CA SER A 103 7.18 -8.31 0.58
C SER A 103 6.20 -7.90 -0.52
N LEU A 104 5.67 -6.68 -0.45
CA LEU A 104 4.75 -6.13 -1.43
C LEU A 104 5.41 -6.01 -2.80
N TYR A 105 6.62 -5.48 -2.85
CA TYR A 105 7.35 -5.26 -4.11
C TYR A 105 8.07 -6.50 -4.65
N GLU A 106 8.31 -7.53 -3.83
CA GLU A 106 8.82 -8.83 -4.30
C GLU A 106 7.71 -9.76 -4.81
N MET A 107 6.44 -9.47 -4.51
CA MET A 107 5.31 -10.31 -4.92
C MET A 107 5.05 -10.20 -6.43
N ASP A 108 4.75 -11.33 -7.08
CA ASP A 108 4.27 -11.33 -8.46
C ASP A 108 2.86 -10.73 -8.52
N THR A 109 2.74 -9.49 -9.02
CA THR A 109 1.48 -8.74 -9.12
C THR A 109 0.52 -9.33 -10.16
N MET A 110 0.98 -10.28 -10.98
CA MET A 110 0.16 -10.99 -11.96
C MET A 110 -0.50 -12.26 -11.39
N MET A 111 -0.53 -12.45 -10.06
CA MET A 111 -1.28 -13.57 -9.46
C MET A 111 -2.78 -13.28 -9.32
N LEU A 112 -3.61 -14.33 -9.37
CA LEU A 112 -5.06 -14.23 -9.19
C LEU A 112 -5.40 -13.63 -7.80
N PRO A 113 -6.35 -12.68 -7.69
CA PRO A 113 -6.63 -11.94 -6.45
C PRO A 113 -6.92 -12.82 -5.23
N TYR A 114 -7.60 -13.95 -5.41
CA TYR A 114 -7.96 -14.87 -4.33
C TYR A 114 -6.75 -15.61 -3.73
N THR A 115 -5.63 -15.75 -4.46
CA THR A 115 -4.41 -16.40 -3.98
C THR A 115 -3.40 -15.43 -3.36
N GLN A 116 -3.55 -14.12 -3.62
CA GLN A 116 -2.58 -13.10 -3.21
C GLN A 116 -2.39 -13.03 -1.70
N ARG A 117 -3.47 -13.13 -0.90
CA ARG A 117 -3.36 -13.01 0.57
C ARG A 117 -2.48 -14.08 1.20
N GLY A 118 -2.62 -15.34 0.76
CA GLY A 118 -1.80 -16.45 1.28
C GLY A 118 -0.35 -16.38 0.81
N VAL A 119 -0.13 -15.96 -0.45
CA VAL A 119 1.22 -15.75 -0.99
C VAL A 119 1.92 -14.60 -0.28
N PHE A 120 1.20 -13.51 -0.01
CA PHE A 120 1.72 -12.34 0.69
C PHE A 120 2.17 -12.69 2.12
N SER A 121 1.35 -13.40 2.89
CA SER A 121 1.75 -13.85 4.24
C SER A 121 3.00 -14.73 4.21
N ASN A 122 3.11 -15.64 3.24
CA ASN A 122 4.31 -16.47 3.08
C ASN A 122 5.55 -15.64 2.68
N MET A 123 5.36 -14.60 1.86
CA MET A 123 6.43 -13.69 1.48
C MET A 123 6.94 -12.89 2.68
N MET A 124 6.05 -12.39 3.53
CA MET A 124 6.42 -11.66 4.75
C MET A 124 7.32 -12.49 5.66
N VAL A 125 6.98 -13.76 5.89
CA VAL A 125 7.81 -14.66 6.70
C VAL A 125 9.19 -14.87 6.07
N ARG A 126 9.25 -15.05 4.75
CA ARG A 126 10.53 -15.22 4.03
C ARG A 126 11.40 -13.98 4.06
N VAL A 127 10.79 -12.80 3.95
CA VAL A 127 11.50 -11.52 4.00
C VAL A 127 12.04 -11.28 5.41
N HIS A 128 11.22 -11.48 6.44
CA HIS A 128 11.63 -11.34 7.84
C HIS A 128 12.84 -12.23 8.15
N ASN A 129 12.79 -13.52 7.80
CA ASN A 129 13.91 -14.43 8.04
C ASN A 129 15.22 -14.03 7.34
N ARG A 130 15.16 -13.40 6.15
CA ARG A 130 16.36 -12.91 5.44
C ARG A 130 16.93 -11.62 6.01
N MET A 131 16.14 -10.87 6.80
CA MET A 131 16.60 -9.62 7.41
C MET A 131 17.29 -9.85 8.76
N GLU A 132 17.07 -11.01 9.38
CA GLU A 132 17.70 -11.46 10.63
C GLU A 132 19.09 -12.11 10.42
N GLU A 133 19.46 -12.45 9.17
CA GLU A 133 20.75 -13.03 8.76
C GLU A 133 21.81 -11.96 8.45
#